data_AF-A0A7X1P0W8-F1
#
_entry.id   AF-A0A7X1P0W8-F1
#
_cell.length_a   1.000
_cell.length_b   1.000
_cell.length_c   1.000
_cell.angle_alpha   90.00
_cell.angle_beta   90.00
_cell.angle_gamma   90.00
#
_symmetry.space_group_name_H-M   'P 1'
#
loop_
_entity.id
_entity.type
_entity.pdbx_description
1 polymer ?
#
loop_
_entity_poly.entity_id
_entity_poly.type
_entity_poly.pdbx_seq_one_letter_code
_entity_poly.pdbx_strand_id
1 'polypeptide(L)'
;MGSFARFPNVHVKVSSLPLDSGSEPPEYEDLHPLIRRVHAAYGAEPLMWASDQAQTMGKNRGTYAQNASIIRKYAAAYLPAADVQTTMHGTPAKVIKWPAQ
;
A
#
# COMPACT_ATOMS: atom_id res chain seq x y z
N MET A 1 -14.63 -2.09 7.97
CA MET A 1 -13.30 -2.62 7.61
C MET A 1 -12.80 -3.45 8.77
N GLY A 2 -12.27 -4.67 8.55
CA GLY A 2 -11.62 -5.46 9.60
C GLY A 2 -12.24 -6.82 9.93
N SER A 3 -13.35 -7.23 9.28
CA SER A 3 -13.90 -8.57 9.47
C SER A 3 -12.86 -9.66 9.20
N PHE A 4 -11.95 -9.45 8.24
CA PHE A 4 -10.89 -10.40 7.91
C PHE A 4 -9.62 -10.25 8.77
N ALA A 5 -9.45 -9.15 9.51
CA ALA A 5 -8.25 -8.90 10.32
C ALA A 5 -8.05 -9.93 11.44
N ARG A 6 -9.14 -10.58 11.88
CA ARG A 6 -9.10 -11.66 12.88
C ARG A 6 -8.43 -12.95 12.39
N PHE A 7 -8.24 -13.11 11.08
CA PHE A 7 -7.68 -14.33 10.51
C PHE A 7 -6.17 -14.16 10.29
N PRO A 8 -5.31 -14.87 11.04
CA PRO A 8 -3.87 -14.64 11.04
C PRO A 8 -3.17 -15.04 9.73
N ASN A 9 -3.87 -15.75 8.84
CA ASN A 9 -3.38 -16.18 7.53
C ASN A 9 -3.85 -15.29 6.38
N VAL A 10 -4.67 -14.27 6.64
CA VAL A 10 -5.14 -13.33 5.60
C VAL A 10 -4.18 -12.16 5.48
N HIS A 11 -3.77 -11.88 4.24
CA HIS A 11 -2.93 -10.74 3.90
C HIS A 11 -3.69 -9.82 2.94
N VAL A 12 -3.37 -8.53 2.97
CA VAL A 12 -4.04 -7.49 2.18
C VAL A 12 -3.04 -6.84 1.26
N LYS A 13 -3.36 -6.82 -0.04
CA LYS A 13 -2.61 -6.02 -0.99
C LYS A 13 -3.08 -4.57 -0.92
N VAL A 14 -2.16 -3.68 -0.58
CA VAL A 14 -2.33 -2.22 -0.72
C VAL A 14 -1.87 -1.87 -2.14
N SER A 15 -2.78 -2.05 -3.09
CA SER A 15 -2.50 -1.93 -4.52
C SER A 15 -3.55 -1.11 -5.24
N SER A 16 -3.37 -0.89 -6.55
CA SER A 16 -4.30 -0.16 -7.42
C SER A 16 -4.69 1.24 -6.94
N LEU A 17 -3.96 1.79 -5.97
CA LEU A 17 -4.27 3.03 -5.27
C LEU A 17 -4.63 4.20 -6.20
N PRO A 18 -3.84 4.51 -7.26
CA PRO A 18 -4.19 5.61 -8.16
C PRO A 18 -5.47 5.38 -8.96
N LEU A 19 -5.92 4.14 -9.14
CA LEU A 19 -7.16 3.84 -9.87
C LEU A 19 -8.38 4.26 -9.05
N ASP A 20 -8.31 4.09 -7.73
CA ASP A 20 -9.39 4.36 -6.79
C ASP A 20 -9.43 5.83 -6.30
N SER A 21 -8.43 6.63 -6.66
CA SER A 21 -8.30 8.05 -6.29
C SER A 21 -9.20 8.96 -7.12
N GLY A 22 -10.02 9.79 -6.50
CA GLY A 22 -10.64 10.94 -7.16
C GLY A 22 -9.69 12.13 -7.36
N SER A 23 -8.54 12.12 -6.68
CA SER A 23 -7.52 13.18 -6.76
C SER A 23 -6.38 12.88 -7.73
N GLU A 24 -5.66 13.93 -8.10
CA GLU A 24 -4.54 13.89 -9.05
C GLU A 24 -3.18 13.63 -8.35
N PRO A 25 -2.17 13.11 -9.07
CA PRO A 25 -0.81 13.01 -8.57
C PRO A 25 -0.20 14.38 -8.20
N PRO A 26 0.86 14.41 -7.36
CA PRO A 26 1.62 13.24 -6.91
C PRO A 26 1.17 12.67 -5.56
N GLU A 27 0.36 13.39 -4.79
CA GLU A 27 0.05 13.02 -3.39
C GLU A 27 -1.13 12.07 -3.27
N TYR A 28 -2.12 12.19 -4.18
CA TYR A 28 -3.37 11.43 -4.14
C TYR A 28 -4.07 11.55 -2.78
N GLU A 29 -4.36 12.80 -2.39
CA GLU A 29 -4.70 13.19 -1.02
C GLU A 29 -5.91 12.43 -0.43
N ASP A 30 -6.89 12.11 -1.26
CA ASP A 30 -8.12 11.41 -0.86
C ASP A 30 -7.89 9.93 -0.49
N LEU A 31 -6.72 9.37 -0.83
CA LEU A 31 -6.32 8.03 -0.41
C LEU A 31 -5.79 8.00 1.02
N HIS A 32 -5.28 9.10 1.58
CA HIS A 32 -4.67 9.09 2.91
C HIS A 32 -5.64 8.66 4.03
N PRO A 33 -6.91 9.12 4.07
CA PRO A 33 -7.88 8.61 5.02
C PRO A 33 -8.18 7.11 4.85
N LEU A 34 -8.14 6.59 3.62
CA LEU A 34 -8.29 5.16 3.37
C LEU A 34 -7.11 4.37 3.91
N ILE A 35 -5.88 4.80 3.61
CA ILE A 35 -4.63 4.16 4.05
C ILE A 35 -4.57 4.11 5.58
N ARG A 36 -4.88 5.22 6.28
CA ARG A 36 -4.95 5.25 7.75
C ARG A 36 -5.94 4.24 8.31
N ARG A 37 -7.14 4.14 7.73
CA ARG A 37 -8.17 3.19 8.19
C ARG A 37 -7.76 1.74 7.97
N VAL A 38 -7.11 1.43 6.85
CA VAL A 38 -6.61 0.08 6.56
C VAL A 38 -5.49 -0.28 7.54
N HIS A 39 -4.51 0.61 7.73
CA HIS A 39 -3.43 0.39 8.68
C HIS A 39 -3.96 0.23 10.11
N ALA A 40 -4.86 1.10 10.57
CA ALA A 40 -5.46 0.99 11.90
C ALA A 40 -6.27 -0.31 12.10
N ALA A 41 -6.86 -0.88 11.05
CA ALA A 41 -7.66 -2.09 11.14
C ALA A 41 -6.83 -3.39 11.11
N TYR A 42 -5.69 -3.38 10.43
CA TYR A 42 -4.91 -4.60 10.16
C TYR A 42 -3.50 -4.60 10.78
N GLY A 43 -2.98 -3.44 11.17
CA GLY A 43 -1.54 -3.27 11.41
C GLY A 43 -0.73 -3.39 10.10
N ALA A 44 0.59 -3.30 10.19
CA ALA A 44 1.47 -3.39 9.01
C ALA A 44 1.78 -4.83 8.57
N GLU A 45 1.84 -5.77 9.52
CA GLU A 45 2.25 -7.17 9.27
C GLU A 45 1.49 -7.86 8.12
N PRO A 46 0.16 -7.76 7.98
CA PRO A 46 -0.54 -8.42 6.87
C PRO A 46 -0.57 -7.58 5.59
N LEU A 47 -0.06 -6.34 5.58
CA LEU A 47 -0.15 -5.44 4.43
C LEU A 47 1.01 -5.64 3.47
N MET A 48 0.71 -5.63 2.17
CA MET A 48 1.70 -5.78 1.11
C MET A 48 1.46 -4.75 0.02
N TRP A 49 2.42 -3.87 -0.24
CA TRP A 49 2.30 -2.95 -1.37
C TRP A 49 2.48 -3.65 -2.72
N ALA A 50 1.69 -3.26 -3.72
CA ALA A 50 1.91 -3.61 -5.12
C ALA A 50 1.39 -2.50 -6.04
N SER A 51 2.03 -2.29 -7.19
CA SER A 51 1.71 -1.12 -8.04
C SER A 51 0.43 -1.27 -8.88
N ASP A 52 0.16 -2.46 -9.41
CA ASP A 52 -0.83 -2.64 -10.50
C ASP A 52 -0.57 -1.68 -11.69
N GLN A 53 0.70 -1.62 -12.10
CA GLN A 53 1.22 -0.57 -12.98
C GLN A 53 0.60 -0.57 -14.38
N ALA A 54 0.37 -1.74 -14.98
CA ALA A 54 -0.19 -1.82 -16.34
C ALA A 54 -1.57 -1.16 -16.43
N GLN A 55 -2.43 -1.38 -15.43
CA GLN A 55 -3.73 -0.74 -15.34
C GLN A 55 -3.63 0.76 -15.06
N THR A 56 -2.74 1.13 -14.14
CA THR A 56 -2.47 2.54 -13.80
C THR A 56 -2.06 3.34 -15.04
N MET A 57 -1.14 2.80 -15.85
CA MET A 57 -0.70 3.41 -17.11
C MET A 57 -1.81 3.44 -18.17
N GLY A 58 -2.52 2.33 -18.34
CA GLY A 58 -3.60 2.24 -19.34
C GLY A 58 -4.74 3.24 -19.12
N LYS A 59 -4.93 3.71 -17.88
CA LYS A 59 -5.93 4.73 -17.52
C LYS A 59 -5.34 6.12 -17.31
N ASN A 60 -4.04 6.31 -17.59
CA ASN A 60 -3.31 7.56 -17.36
C ASN A 60 -3.45 8.10 -15.92
N ARG A 61 -3.35 7.22 -14.92
CA ARG A 61 -3.53 7.55 -13.49
C ARG A 61 -2.22 7.79 -12.75
N GLY A 62 -1.15 8.08 -13.49
CA GLY A 62 0.17 8.40 -12.95
C GLY A 62 1.25 7.35 -13.24
N THR A 63 2.47 7.70 -12.87
CA THR A 63 3.68 6.90 -13.05
C THR A 63 3.88 5.91 -11.90
N TYR A 64 4.71 4.89 -12.13
CA TYR A 64 5.10 3.94 -11.08
C TYR A 64 5.73 4.65 -9.87
N ALA A 65 6.58 5.64 -10.12
CA ALA A 65 7.25 6.40 -9.06
C ALA A 65 6.25 7.21 -8.22
N GLN A 66 5.24 7.82 -8.85
CA GLN A 66 4.17 8.52 -8.14
C GLN A 66 3.35 7.55 -7.29
N ASN A 67 2.97 6.38 -7.83
CA ASN A 67 2.24 5.36 -7.09
C ASN A 67 3.04 4.84 -5.88
N ALA A 68 4.31 4.49 -6.06
CA ALA A 68 5.17 4.06 -4.96
C ALA A 68 5.36 5.16 -3.89
N SER A 69 5.33 6.44 -4.29
CA SER A 69 5.47 7.57 -3.37
C SER A 69 4.25 7.75 -2.45
N ILE A 70 3.06 7.27 -2.85
CA ILE A 70 1.86 7.29 -1.99
C ILE A 70 2.17 6.69 -0.62
N ILE A 71 2.84 5.53 -0.60
CA ILE A 71 3.24 4.87 0.65
C ILE A 71 4.62 5.34 1.14
N ARG A 72 5.64 5.33 0.26
CA ARG A 72 7.04 5.59 0.67
C ARG A 72 7.29 7.00 1.19
N LYS A 73 6.55 7.99 0.69
CA LYS A 73 6.74 9.41 0.99
C LYS A 73 5.55 9.99 1.75
N TYR A 74 4.35 9.90 1.19
CA TYR A 74 3.19 10.61 1.73
C TYR A 74 2.59 9.90 2.94
N ALA A 75 2.43 8.57 2.90
CA ALA A 75 2.00 7.82 4.07
C ALA A 75 3.06 7.77 5.18
N ALA A 76 4.35 7.84 4.84
CA ALA A 76 5.44 7.93 5.80
C ALA A 76 5.38 9.20 6.67
N ALA A 77 4.62 10.23 6.28
CA ALA A 77 4.38 11.40 7.13
C ALA A 77 3.49 11.09 8.36
N TYR A 78 2.79 9.95 8.37
CA TYR A 78 1.86 9.60 9.45
C TYR A 78 1.83 8.12 9.84
N LEU A 79 2.61 7.26 9.17
CA LEU A 79 2.82 5.88 9.55
C LEU A 79 4.23 5.71 10.13
N PRO A 80 4.45 4.78 11.08
CA PRO A 80 5.79 4.45 11.56
C PRO A 80 6.70 4.01 10.40
N ALA A 81 7.97 4.42 10.42
CA ALA A 81 8.93 4.05 9.39
C ALA A 81 9.09 2.53 9.26
N ALA A 82 9.06 1.79 10.38
CA ALA A 82 9.08 0.33 10.40
C ALA A 82 7.88 -0.27 9.65
N ASP A 83 6.69 0.30 9.83
CA ASP A 83 5.46 -0.19 9.19
C ASP A 83 5.46 0.03 7.68
N VAL A 84 6.03 1.16 7.24
CA VAL A 84 6.28 1.42 5.81
C VAL A 84 7.25 0.39 5.25
N GLN A 85 8.35 0.07 5.95
CA GLN A 85 9.31 -0.95 5.52
C GLN A 85 8.68 -2.36 5.48
N THR A 86 7.92 -2.73 6.50
CA THR A 86 7.19 -4.01 6.54
C THR A 86 6.22 -4.12 5.37
N THR A 87 5.41 -3.09 5.12
CA THR A 87 4.42 -3.09 4.03
C THR A 87 5.06 -3.13 2.63
N MET A 88 6.16 -2.38 2.43
CA MET A 88 6.80 -2.22 1.11
C MET A 88 7.76 -3.35 0.77
N HIS A 89 8.35 -4.02 1.78
CA HIS A 89 9.44 -4.96 1.60
C HIS A 89 9.29 -6.23 2.43
N GLY A 90 9.07 -6.10 3.75
CA GLY A 90 9.09 -7.22 4.69
C GLY A 90 8.00 -8.27 4.43
N THR A 91 6.74 -7.87 4.51
CA THR A 91 5.59 -8.78 4.33
C THR A 91 5.56 -9.40 2.93
N PRO A 92 5.68 -8.63 1.82
CA PRO A 92 5.72 -9.24 0.49
C PRO A 92 6.80 -10.31 0.37
N ALA A 93 8.02 -10.04 0.83
CA ALA A 93 9.14 -10.99 0.76
C ALA A 93 8.84 -12.27 1.56
N LYS A 94 8.33 -12.14 2.79
CA LYS A 94 7.95 -13.27 3.64
C LYS A 94 6.85 -14.13 3.02
N VAL A 95 5.78 -13.50 2.53
CA VAL A 95 4.58 -14.20 2.05
C VAL A 95 4.83 -14.94 0.74
N ILE A 96 5.57 -14.31 -0.19
CA ILE A 96 5.90 -14.94 -1.48
C ILE A 96 7.16 -15.81 -1.42
N LYS A 97 7.75 -15.97 -0.22
CA LYS A 97 8.99 -16.73 0.03
C LYS A 97 10.15 -16.24 -0.84
N TRP A 98 10.28 -14.92 -0.96
CA TRP A 98 11.38 -14.30 -1.68
C TRP A 98 12.70 -14.64 -0.98
N PRO A 99 13.74 -15.08 -1.72
CA PRO A 99 15.03 -15.39 -1.12
C PRO A 99 15.59 -14.19 -0.35
N ALA A 100 16.24 -14.44 0.79
CA ALA A 100 17.03 -13.40 1.43
C ALA A 100 18.08 -12.88 0.44
N GLN A 101 18.21 -11.56 0.34
CA GLN A 101 19.24 -10.89 -0.46
C GLN A 101 20.56 -10.88 0.31
#